data_AF-A0A3D2VA96-F1
#
_entry.id   AF-A0A3D2VA96-F1
#
_cell.length_a   1.000
_cell.length_b   1.000
_cell.length_c   1.000
_cell.angle_alpha   90.00
_cell.angle_beta   90.00
_cell.angle_gamma   90.00
#
_symmetry.space_group_name_H-M   'P 1'
#
loop_
_entity.id
_entity.type
_entity.pdbx_description
1 polymer ?
#
loop_
_entity_poly.entity_id
_entity_poly.type
_entity_poly.pdbx_seq_one_letter_code
_entity_poly.pdbx_strand_id
1 'polypeptide(L)' 'QVNLGNNESWDTHDNNFPLLKDCLFPPTDQGLAALITDLDERGLLDETLIVM' A
#
# COMPACT_ATOMS: atom_id res chain seq x y z
N GLN A 1 4.53 -6.59 -13.23
CA GLN A 1 3.12 -6.30 -12.88
C GLN A 1 2.45 -7.62 -12.54
N VAL A 2 2.00 -7.81 -11.30
CA VAL A 2 1.14 -8.95 -10.95
C VAL A 2 -0.29 -8.47 -11.20
N ASN A 3 -0.94 -9.03 -12.21
CA ASN A 3 -2.29 -8.63 -12.63
C ASN A 3 -3.31 -9.26 -11.68
N LEU A 4 -3.82 -8.48 -10.71
CA LEU A 4 -4.85 -8.91 -9.76
C LEU A 4 -6.28 -8.65 -10.25
N GLY A 5 -6.44 -8.24 -11.51
CA GLY A 5 -7.72 -8.31 -12.21
C GLY A 5 -8.84 -7.49 -11.57
N ASN A 6 -8.67 -6.18 -11.38
CA ASN A 6 -9.79 -5.23 -11.27
C ASN A 6 -9.37 -3.75 -11.41
N ASN A 7 -8.61 -3.38 -12.45
CA ASN A 7 -8.18 -1.99 -12.64
C ASN A 7 -7.36 -1.39 -11.47
N GLU A 8 -6.77 -2.23 -10.61
CA GLU A 8 -5.86 -1.85 -9.54
C GLU A 8 -4.42 -1.74 -10.05
N SER A 9 -4.27 -1.04 -11.17
CA SER A 9 -2.97 -0.66 -11.69
C SER A 9 -2.64 0.73 -11.15
N TRP A 10 -1.38 0.93 -10.73
CA TRP A 10 -0.86 2.26 -10.42
C TRP A 10 -0.68 3.15 -11.66
N ASP A 11 -0.93 2.57 -12.83
CA ASP A 11 -0.97 3.26 -14.11
C ASP A 11 -2.29 4.05 -14.28
N THR A 12 -2.37 5.21 -13.63
CA THR A 12 -3.60 6.02 -13.47
C THR A 12 -3.75 7.12 -14.54
N HIS A 13 -3.63 6.76 -15.82
CA HIS A 13 -3.79 7.72 -16.93
C HIS A 13 -5.22 8.30 -17.01
N ASP A 14 -6.23 7.52 -16.65
CA ASP A 14 -7.63 7.93 -16.58
C ASP A 14 -8.16 7.90 -15.14
N ASN A 15 -9.07 8.81 -14.79
CA ASN A 15 -9.78 8.82 -13.50
C ASN A 15 -8.87 8.74 -12.27
N ASN A 16 -7.71 9.38 -12.31
CA ASN A 16 -6.67 9.30 -11.29
C ASN A 16 -7.17 9.56 -9.86
N PHE A 17 -7.85 10.68 -9.62
CA PHE A 17 -8.27 11.07 -8.26
C PHE A 17 -9.23 10.07 -7.58
N PRO A 18 -10.35 9.66 -8.21
CA PRO A 18 -11.23 8.65 -7.59
C PRO A 18 -10.53 7.30 -7.46
N LEU A 19 -9.72 6.86 -8.43
CA LEU A 19 -9.01 5.58 -8.33
C LEU A 19 -7.99 5.56 -7.19
N LEU A 20 -7.20 6.62 -7.05
CA LEU A 20 -6.25 6.76 -5.95
C LEU A 20 -6.97 6.75 -4.60
N LYS A 21 -8.01 7.55 -4.47
CA LYS A 21 -8.73 7.72 -3.20
C LYS A 21 -9.51 6.48 -2.78
N ASP A 22 -10.23 5.88 -3.71
CA ASP A 22 -11.27 4.89 -3.39
C ASP A 22 -10.77 3.45 -3.60
N CYS A 23 -9.65 3.24 -4.32
CA CYS A 23 -9.16 1.91 -4.68
C CYS A 23 -7.70 1.66 -4.32
N LEU A 24 -6.77 2.58 -4.61
CA LEU A 24 -5.33 2.29 -4.50
C LEU A 24 -4.72 2.63 -3.13
N PHE A 25 -5.01 3.82 -2.59
CA PHE A 25 -4.49 4.22 -1.28
C PHE A 25 -5.10 3.44 -0.11
N PRO A 26 -6.42 3.16 -0.05
CA PRO A 26 -6.99 2.48 1.12
C PRO A 26 -6.34 1.12 1.47
N PRO A 27 -6.18 0.17 0.53
CA PRO A 27 -5.51 -1.10 0.86
C PRO A 27 -4.01 -0.93 1.09
N THR A 28 -3.37 0.05 0.44
CA THR A 28 -1.94 0.33 0.62
C THR A 28 -1.65 0.87 2.02
N ASP A 29 -2.43 1.86 2.46
CA ASP A 29 -2.34 2.46 3.79
C ASP A 29 -2.60 1.42 4.88
N GLN A 30 -3.62 0.58 4.69
CA GLN A 30 -3.93 -0.51 5.61
C GLN A 30 -2.78 -1.51 5.70
N GLY A 31 -2.22 -1.93 4.55
CA GLY A 31 -1.10 -2.86 4.50
C GLY A 31 0.16 -2.32 5.16
N LEU A 32 0.50 -1.04 4.89
CA LEU A 32 1.64 -0.38 5.51
C LEU A 32 1.47 -0.23 7.03
N ALA A 33 0.29 0.20 7.48
CA ALA A 33 0.02 0.37 8.91
C ALA A 33 0.12 -0.97 9.67
N ALA A 34 -0.41 -2.05 9.08
CA ALA A 34 -0.28 -3.39 9.64
C ALA A 34 1.18 -3.83 9.72
N LEU A 35 1.96 -3.65 8.63
CA LEU A 35 3.39 -4.00 8.60
C LEU A 35 4.18 -3.25 9.68
N ILE A 36 3.96 -1.94 9.83
CA ILE A 36 4.65 -1.13 10.85
C ILE A 36 4.31 -1.64 12.25
N THR A 37 3.02 -1.90 12.52
CA THR A 37 2.56 -2.41 13.82
C THR A 37 3.21 -3.76 14.12
N ASP A 38 3.20 -4.68 13.16
CA ASP A 38 3.79 -6.02 13.33
C ASP A 38 5.30 -5.96 13.56
N LEU A 39 6.02 -5.05 12.90
CA LEU A 39 7.46 -4.85 13.11
C LEU A 39 7.75 -4.29 14.50
N ASP A 40 6.94 -3.37 14.99
CA ASP A 40 7.07 -2.81 16.34
C ASP A 40 6.81 -3.87 17.41
N GLU A 41 5.70 -4.62 17.29
CA GLU A 41 5.34 -5.71 18.21
C GLU A 41 6.41 -6.81 18.30
N ARG A 42 7.15 -7.01 17.21
CA ARG A 42 8.24 -7.99 17.11
C ARG A 42 9.61 -7.43 17.49
N GLY A 43 9.72 -6.14 17.79
CA GLY A 43 10.98 -5.47 18.09
C GLY A 43 11.94 -5.36 16.90
N LEU A 44 11.42 -5.39 15.68
CA LEU A 44 12.20 -5.37 14.42
C LEU A 44 12.19 -4.01 13.72
N LEU A 45 11.32 -3.09 14.15
CA LEU A 45 11.13 -1.80 13.48
C LEU A 45 12.42 -0.96 13.45
N ASP A 46 13.18 -0.93 14.54
CA ASP A 46 14.40 -0.13 14.69
C ASP A 46 15.54 -0.54 13.73
N GLU A 47 15.53 -1.79 13.25
CA GLU A 47 16.54 -2.33 12.32
C GLU A 47 16.02 -2.47 10.88
N THR A 48 14.77 -2.06 10.61
CA THR A 48 14.12 -2.23 9.32
C THR A 48 13.91 -0.89 8.61
N LEU A 49 14.56 -0.71 7.45
CA LEU A 49 14.25 0.40 6.55
C LEU A 49 13.00 0.08 5.72
N ILE A 50 11.97 0.91 5.84
CA ILE A 50 10.77 0.87 5.01
C ILE A 50 10.88 1.94 3.92
N VAL A 51 10.61 1.55 2.66
CA VAL A 51 10.60 2.46 1.50
C VAL A 51 9.29 2.28 0.75
N MET A 52 8.64 3.42 0.45
CA MET A 52 7.37 3.54 -0.26
C MET A 52 7.54 4.46 -1.47
#